data_AF-A0A8C9S692-F1
#
_entry.id   AF-A0A8C9S692-F1
#
_cell.length_a   1.000
_cell.length_b   1.000
_cell.length_c   1.000
_cell.angle_alpha   90.00
_cell.angle_beta   90.00
_cell.angle_gamma   90.00
#
_symmetry.space_group_name_H-M   'P 1'
#
loop_
_entity.id
_entity.type
_entity.pdbx_description
1 polymer ?
#
loop_
_entity_poly.entity_id
_entity_poly.type
_entity_poly.pdbx_seq_one_letter_code
_entity_poly.pdbx_strand_id
1 'polypeptide(L)'
;MSFGLVCPNSLPGLSIKAARCYRQAARQSRNPFVFQNKDHFLFSLFFKQQTERGFLTSLVLLFERGVWTENMKLLMLQLLLLGAFLSLCNGRQMSRCEVVKIFKSQGLDGFEGFAVGNYVCMAYWESRWKTHRVRESNNMGKDYGIFQINSAKWCDDGSSGGQNQCGVLCTDLLKDDLKASVECLKIIVKKEGLKSWDTWDSFCNGRKMKRWVKGCD
;
A
#
# COMPACT_ATOMS: atom_id res chain seq x y z
N MET A 1 19.62 -22.35 18.29
CA MET A 1 20.36 -21.33 17.50
C MET A 1 19.42 -20.78 16.46
N SER A 2 18.81 -19.62 16.74
CA SER A 2 17.91 -18.96 15.81
C SER A 2 18.74 -18.21 14.78
N PHE A 3 18.75 -18.69 13.54
CA PHE A 3 19.31 -17.93 12.42
C PHE A 3 18.36 -16.77 12.10
N GLY A 4 18.60 -15.62 12.75
CA GLY A 4 17.98 -14.36 12.36
C GLY A 4 18.55 -13.93 11.02
N LEU A 5 17.77 -14.04 9.95
CA LEU A 5 18.10 -13.42 8.67
C LEU A 5 18.01 -11.89 8.83
N VAL A 6 19.14 -11.28 9.15
CA VAL A 6 19.31 -9.82 9.11
C VAL A 6 19.23 -9.39 7.66
N CYS A 7 18.22 -8.58 7.33
CA CYS A 7 18.08 -7.98 6.01
C CYS A 7 19.18 -6.91 5.81
N PRO A 8 20.16 -7.07 4.90
CA PRO A 8 21.16 -6.05 4.63
C PRO A 8 20.53 -4.71 4.21
N ASN A 9 20.94 -3.62 4.86
CA ASN A 9 20.39 -2.27 4.66
C ASN A 9 20.66 -1.67 3.26
N SER A 10 21.48 -2.31 2.44
CA SER A 10 21.67 -1.94 1.04
C SER A 10 22.37 -3.08 0.29
N LEU A 11 21.70 -3.63 -0.72
CA LEU A 11 22.35 -4.45 -1.75
C LEU A 11 22.78 -3.50 -2.89
N PRO A 12 24.09 -3.26 -3.08
CA PRO A 12 24.57 -2.39 -4.17
C PRO A 12 24.21 -3.01 -5.52
N GLY A 13 23.62 -2.20 -6.42
CA GLY A 13 23.19 -2.62 -7.77
C GLY A 13 21.69 -2.92 -7.92
N LEU A 14 20.89 -2.84 -6.85
CA LEU A 14 19.45 -3.09 -6.92
C LEU A 14 18.71 -1.88 -7.54
N SER A 15 17.91 -2.12 -8.58
CA SER A 15 17.02 -1.11 -9.18
C SER A 15 16.20 -0.39 -8.10
N ILE A 16 15.95 0.91 -8.26
CA ILE A 16 15.17 1.72 -7.30
C ILE A 16 13.84 1.05 -6.92
N LYS A 17 13.20 0.34 -7.86
CA LYS A 17 11.97 -0.42 -7.61
C LYS A 17 12.19 -1.60 -6.67
N ALA A 18 13.26 -2.36 -6.89
CA ALA A 18 13.63 -3.51 -6.08
C ALA A 18 14.15 -3.09 -4.68
N ALA A 19 14.86 -1.96 -4.57
CA ALA A 19 15.24 -1.39 -3.28
C ALA A 19 14.02 -0.93 -2.45
N ARG A 20 13.00 -0.39 -3.12
CA ARG A 20 11.73 0.01 -2.51
C ARG A 20 10.92 -1.21 -2.05
N CYS A 21 10.90 -2.27 -2.87
CA CYS A 21 10.31 -3.57 -2.56
C CYS A 21 10.98 -4.22 -1.34
N TYR A 22 12.32 -4.24 -1.30
CA TYR A 22 13.07 -4.80 -0.19
C TYR A 22 12.79 -4.07 1.13
N ARG A 23 12.74 -2.72 1.12
CA ARG A 23 12.34 -1.93 2.30
C ARG A 23 10.90 -2.21 2.73
N GLN A 24 10.01 -2.49 1.80
CA GLN A 24 8.61 -2.79 2.09
C GLN A 24 8.46 -4.20 2.69
N ALA A 25 9.14 -5.20 2.12
CA ALA A 25 9.20 -6.56 2.64
C ALA A 25 9.84 -6.63 4.04
N ALA A 26 10.95 -5.91 4.27
CA ALA A 26 11.62 -5.83 5.57
C ALA A 26 10.78 -5.10 6.64
N ARG A 27 9.82 -4.25 6.24
CA ARG A 27 8.86 -3.63 7.15
C ARG A 27 7.68 -4.55 7.49
N GLN A 28 7.35 -5.47 6.58
CA GLN A 28 6.23 -6.41 6.72
C GLN A 28 6.62 -7.68 7.47
N SER A 29 7.91 -8.06 7.48
CA SER A 29 8.41 -9.26 8.17
C SER A 29 8.44 -9.18 9.70
N ARG A 30 7.93 -8.09 10.31
CA ARG A 30 7.78 -7.98 11.78
C ARG A 30 6.43 -8.50 12.33
N ASN A 31 5.54 -9.03 11.49
CA ASN A 31 4.34 -9.77 11.94
C ASN A 31 3.97 -10.87 10.92
N PRO A 32 3.83 -12.15 11.33
CA PRO A 32 3.54 -13.23 10.40
C PRO A 32 2.04 -13.34 10.07
N PHE A 33 1.75 -13.56 8.79
CA PHE A 33 0.52 -14.15 8.21
C PHE A 33 -0.85 -13.44 8.38
N VAL A 34 -1.41 -12.98 7.24
CA VAL A 34 -2.79 -13.30 6.83
C VAL A 34 -2.84 -13.39 5.30
N PHE A 35 -2.93 -14.62 4.75
CA PHE A 35 -3.26 -14.88 3.35
C PHE A 35 -4.76 -15.15 3.26
N GLN A 36 -5.55 -14.22 2.69
CA GLN A 36 -6.96 -14.47 2.42
C GLN A 36 -7.16 -14.94 0.97
N ASN A 37 -7.39 -16.24 0.91
CA ASN A 37 -7.91 -17.11 -0.14
C ASN A 37 -8.86 -16.43 -1.16
N LYS A 38 -8.47 -16.33 -2.44
CA LYS A 38 -9.38 -16.30 -3.62
C LYS A 38 -8.67 -16.35 -5.00
N ASP A 39 -7.60 -17.12 -5.19
CA ASP A 39 -6.79 -17.05 -6.43
C ASP A 39 -6.72 -18.36 -7.25
N HIS A 40 -7.82 -19.10 -7.39
CA HIS A 40 -7.86 -20.19 -8.38
C HIS A 40 -8.28 -19.74 -9.79
N PHE A 41 -8.87 -18.54 -9.92
CA PHE A 41 -9.39 -18.04 -11.21
C PHE A 41 -8.42 -17.10 -11.94
N LEU A 42 -7.53 -16.43 -11.21
CA LEU A 42 -6.52 -15.54 -11.80
C LEU A 42 -5.35 -16.31 -12.41
N PHE A 43 -5.04 -17.51 -11.89
CA PHE A 43 -4.02 -18.38 -12.46
C PHE A 43 -4.37 -18.79 -13.90
N SER A 44 -5.63 -19.14 -14.18
CA SER A 44 -6.04 -19.57 -15.52
C SER A 44 -6.06 -18.42 -16.55
N LEU A 45 -6.39 -17.20 -16.14
CA LEU A 45 -6.33 -16.02 -17.02
C LEU A 45 -4.91 -15.57 -17.33
N PHE A 46 -3.99 -15.65 -16.35
CA PHE A 46 -2.58 -15.32 -16.59
C PHE A 46 -1.93 -16.30 -17.58
N PHE A 47 -2.28 -17.59 -17.52
CA PHE A 47 -1.84 -18.58 -18.50
C PHE A 47 -2.48 -18.38 -19.88
N LYS A 48 -3.74 -17.91 -19.96
CA LYS A 48 -4.44 -17.75 -21.24
C LYS A 48 -4.01 -16.50 -22.02
N GLN A 49 -3.50 -15.47 -21.35
CA GLN A 49 -3.05 -14.24 -22.00
C GLN A 49 -1.58 -14.28 -22.45
N GLN A 50 -0.81 -15.28 -22.01
CA GLN A 50 0.59 -15.45 -22.38
C GLN A 50 0.79 -16.29 -23.66
N THR A 51 -0.29 -16.74 -24.31
CA THR A 51 -0.23 -17.69 -25.45
C THR A 51 -0.14 -17.01 -26.83
N GLU A 52 -0.22 -15.67 -26.94
CA GLU A 52 -0.24 -14.98 -28.25
C GLU A 52 1.04 -14.22 -28.63
N ARG A 53 2.16 -14.39 -27.92
CA ARG A 53 3.47 -13.92 -28.40
C ARG A 53 4.44 -15.07 -28.38
N GLY A 54 4.79 -15.56 -29.57
CA GLY A 54 5.65 -16.72 -29.86
C GLY A 54 7.10 -16.65 -29.35
N PHE A 55 7.36 -15.90 -28.28
CA PHE A 55 8.63 -15.90 -27.55
C PHE A 55 8.71 -17.04 -26.53
N LEU A 56 7.57 -17.50 -26.00
CA LEU A 56 7.54 -18.61 -25.03
C LEU A 56 7.53 -19.99 -25.69
N THR A 57 7.05 -20.11 -26.92
CA THR A 57 7.05 -21.38 -27.66
C THR A 57 8.48 -21.86 -27.92
N SER A 58 9.43 -20.99 -28.28
CA SER A 58 10.84 -21.40 -28.45
C SER A 58 11.52 -21.77 -27.13
N LEU A 59 11.20 -21.10 -26.01
CA LEU A 59 11.80 -21.44 -24.71
C LEU A 59 11.27 -22.79 -24.18
N VAL A 60 9.98 -23.07 -24.37
CA VAL A 60 9.34 -24.35 -24.02
C VAL A 60 9.86 -25.48 -24.91
N LEU A 61 10.07 -25.24 -26.21
CA LEU A 61 10.65 -26.25 -27.12
C LEU A 61 12.13 -26.55 -26.81
N LEU A 62 12.90 -25.58 -26.28
CA LEU A 62 14.25 -25.82 -25.77
C LEU A 62 14.23 -26.58 -24.43
N PHE A 63 13.18 -26.43 -23.63
CA PHE A 63 12.95 -27.21 -22.40
C PHE A 63 12.69 -28.68 -22.72
N GLU A 64 11.91 -28.98 -23.77
CA GLU A 64 11.61 -30.35 -24.23
C GLU A 64 12.81 -31.07 -24.88
N ARG A 65 13.80 -30.34 -25.41
CA ARG A 65 14.99 -30.93 -26.07
C ARG A 65 16.14 -31.29 -25.13
N GLY A 66 15.98 -31.14 -23.82
CA GLY A 66 16.93 -31.68 -22.83
C GLY A 66 18.34 -31.06 -22.83
N VAL A 67 18.55 -29.88 -23.43
CA VAL A 67 19.89 -29.26 -23.59
C VAL A 67 20.35 -28.48 -22.35
N TRP A 68 19.52 -28.39 -21.31
CA TRP A 68 19.80 -27.56 -20.14
C TRP A 68 20.54 -28.36 -19.06
N THR A 69 21.78 -27.96 -18.75
CA THR A 69 22.53 -28.50 -17.62
C THR A 69 21.79 -28.21 -16.31
N GLU A 70 22.01 -29.04 -15.27
CA GLU A 70 21.36 -28.86 -13.95
C GLU A 70 21.57 -27.43 -13.39
N ASN A 71 22.75 -26.85 -13.64
CA ASN A 71 23.06 -25.47 -13.28
C ASN A 71 22.15 -24.43 -13.96
N MET A 72 21.76 -24.67 -15.21
CA MET A 72 20.88 -23.74 -15.94
C MET A 72 19.41 -23.89 -15.52
N LYS A 73 18.96 -25.09 -15.09
CA LYS A 73 17.63 -25.30 -14.48
C LYS A 73 17.52 -24.55 -13.14
N LEU A 74 18.57 -24.63 -12.31
CA LEU A 74 18.69 -23.88 -11.06
C LEU A 74 18.64 -22.37 -11.30
N LEU A 75 19.36 -21.86 -12.30
CA LEU A 75 19.35 -20.43 -12.66
C LEU A 75 17.96 -19.96 -13.10
N MET A 76 17.27 -20.75 -13.94
CA MET A 76 15.90 -20.43 -14.39
C MET A 76 14.90 -20.45 -13.23
N LEU A 77 15.00 -21.41 -12.31
CA LEU A 77 14.17 -21.46 -11.11
C LEU A 77 14.40 -20.23 -10.20
N GLN A 78 15.65 -19.83 -10.01
CA GLN A 78 16.00 -18.63 -9.24
C GLN A 78 15.44 -17.36 -9.89
N LEU A 79 15.53 -17.23 -11.22
CA LEU A 79 14.95 -16.10 -11.96
C LEU A 79 13.43 -16.06 -11.88
N LEU A 80 12.76 -17.22 -11.95
CA LEU A 80 11.30 -17.33 -11.77
C LEU A 80 10.87 -16.94 -10.36
N LEU A 81 11.58 -17.42 -9.33
CA LEU A 81 11.31 -17.04 -7.93
C LEU A 81 11.55 -15.55 -7.68
N LEU A 82 12.60 -14.97 -8.26
CA LEU A 82 12.88 -13.53 -8.19
C LEU A 82 11.78 -12.71 -8.91
N GLY A 83 11.33 -13.16 -10.09
CA GLY A 83 10.25 -12.53 -10.84
C GLY A 83 8.90 -12.58 -10.10
N ALA A 84 8.58 -13.71 -9.48
CA ALA A 84 7.40 -13.85 -8.63
C ALA A 84 7.47 -12.93 -7.40
N PHE A 85 8.63 -12.83 -6.75
CA PHE A 85 8.84 -11.96 -5.60
C PHE A 85 8.68 -10.47 -5.95
N LEU A 86 9.21 -10.04 -7.10
CA LEU A 86 9.07 -8.66 -7.57
C LEU A 86 7.61 -8.28 -7.89
N SER A 87 6.78 -9.25 -8.28
CA SER A 87 5.36 -9.03 -8.61
C SER A 87 4.50 -8.74 -7.37
N LEU A 88 4.93 -9.20 -6.18
CA LEU A 88 4.25 -8.98 -4.90
C LEU A 88 4.45 -7.56 -4.34
N CYS A 89 5.33 -6.76 -4.94
CA CYS A 89 5.71 -5.44 -4.42
C CYS A 89 5.00 -4.25 -5.07
N ASN A 90 3.91 -4.48 -5.81
CA ASN A 90 3.09 -3.38 -6.30
C ASN A 90 2.29 -2.79 -5.13
N GLY A 91 2.68 -1.59 -4.69
CA GLY A 91 1.92 -0.85 -3.71
C GLY A 91 0.52 -0.53 -4.22
N ARG A 92 -0.52 -0.95 -3.47
CA ARG A 92 -1.92 -0.76 -3.85
C ARG A 92 -2.28 0.73 -3.91
N GLN A 93 -2.85 1.12 -5.04
CA GLN A 93 -3.54 2.39 -5.22
C GLN A 93 -5.02 2.09 -5.41
N MET A 94 -5.85 2.60 -4.51
CA MET A 94 -7.28 2.31 -4.54
C MET A 94 -7.98 3.15 -5.60
N SER A 95 -9.06 2.62 -6.16
CA SER A 95 -9.90 3.41 -7.07
C SER A 95 -10.75 4.41 -6.30
N ARG A 96 -11.18 5.50 -6.96
CA ARG A 96 -12.04 6.51 -6.34
C ARG A 96 -13.31 5.91 -5.72
N CYS A 97 -14.00 5.02 -6.45
CA CYS A 97 -15.25 4.46 -5.96
C CYS A 97 -15.06 3.40 -4.86
N GLU A 98 -13.94 2.68 -4.87
CA GLU A 98 -13.56 1.81 -3.76
C GLU A 98 -13.39 2.60 -2.46
N VAL A 99 -12.65 3.72 -2.52
CA VAL A 99 -12.48 4.64 -1.38
C VAL A 99 -13.83 5.21 -0.92
N VAL A 100 -14.69 5.66 -1.85
CA VAL A 100 -16.03 6.16 -1.51
C VAL A 100 -16.85 5.11 -0.77
N LYS A 101 -16.88 3.87 -1.25
CA LYS A 101 -17.65 2.77 -0.64
C LYS A 101 -17.15 2.46 0.76
N ILE A 102 -15.83 2.39 0.95
CA ILE A 102 -15.21 2.14 2.26
C ILE A 102 -15.48 3.29 3.23
N PHE A 103 -15.35 4.55 2.77
CA PHE A 103 -15.58 5.70 3.65
C PHE A 103 -17.06 5.80 4.07
N LYS A 104 -17.98 5.52 3.15
CA LYS A 104 -19.41 5.43 3.48
C LYS A 104 -19.68 4.30 4.47
N SER A 105 -19.17 3.09 4.22
CA SER A 105 -19.41 1.94 5.10
C SER A 105 -18.81 2.11 6.49
N GLN A 106 -17.73 2.88 6.61
CA GLN A 106 -17.11 3.24 7.88
C GLN A 106 -17.71 4.52 8.50
N GLY A 107 -18.81 5.05 7.95
CA GLY A 107 -19.59 6.13 8.56
C GLY A 107 -18.90 7.51 8.51
N LEU A 108 -18.21 7.82 7.42
CA LEU A 108 -17.69 9.17 7.16
C LEU A 108 -18.69 10.07 6.41
N ASP A 109 -19.77 9.53 5.87
CA ASP A 109 -20.78 10.36 5.19
C ASP A 109 -21.62 11.12 6.22
N GLY A 110 -21.46 12.44 6.28
CA GLY A 110 -22.11 13.31 7.28
C GLY A 110 -21.36 13.39 8.61
N PHE A 111 -20.21 12.73 8.75
CA PHE A 111 -19.42 12.82 9.98
C PHE A 111 -18.93 14.26 10.21
N GLU A 112 -19.12 14.76 11.44
CA GLU A 112 -18.80 16.17 11.80
C GLU A 112 -19.40 17.21 10.84
N GLY A 113 -20.54 16.90 10.20
CA GLY A 113 -21.23 17.79 9.27
C GLY A 113 -20.64 17.83 7.85
N PHE A 114 -19.64 17.00 7.54
CA PHE A 114 -19.01 16.97 6.22
C PHE A 114 -19.52 15.81 5.37
N ALA A 115 -19.88 16.09 4.11
CA ALA A 115 -20.18 15.05 3.13
C ALA A 115 -18.95 14.17 2.86
N VAL A 116 -19.14 12.88 2.55
CA VAL A 116 -18.05 11.91 2.33
C VAL A 116 -17.00 12.38 1.31
N GLY A 117 -17.42 13.17 0.32
CA GLY A 117 -16.55 13.74 -0.70
C GLY A 117 -15.40 14.60 -0.14
N ASN A 118 -15.55 15.20 1.05
CA ASN A 118 -14.47 15.94 1.71
C ASN A 118 -13.30 15.03 2.06
N TYR A 119 -13.59 13.91 2.70
CA TYR A 119 -12.58 12.91 3.08
C TYR A 119 -11.95 12.26 1.84
N VAL A 120 -12.74 11.98 0.79
CA VAL A 120 -12.24 11.44 -0.48
C VAL A 120 -11.30 12.44 -1.18
N CYS A 121 -11.65 13.72 -1.17
CA CYS A 121 -10.83 14.81 -1.71
C CYS A 121 -9.49 14.93 -0.97
N MET A 122 -9.54 14.99 0.37
CA MET A 122 -8.36 15.05 1.22
C MET A 122 -7.43 13.86 0.98
N ALA A 123 -7.96 12.63 1.03
CA ALA A 123 -7.19 11.41 0.75
C ALA A 123 -6.52 11.43 -0.64
N TYR A 124 -7.16 12.03 -1.64
CA TYR A 124 -6.56 12.17 -2.97
C TYR A 124 -5.38 13.12 -2.98
N TRP A 125 -5.48 14.28 -2.33
CA TRP A 125 -4.38 15.25 -2.30
C TRP A 125 -3.25 14.81 -1.38
N GLU A 126 -3.57 14.11 -0.29
CA GLU A 126 -2.59 13.57 0.65
C GLU A 126 -1.80 12.40 0.09
N SER A 127 -2.45 11.44 -0.58
CA SER A 127 -1.78 10.18 -0.97
C SER A 127 -2.05 9.71 -2.40
N ARG A 128 -2.95 10.37 -3.14
CA ARG A 128 -3.53 9.84 -4.38
C ARG A 128 -4.19 8.46 -4.15
N TRP A 129 -4.82 8.27 -2.98
CA TRP A 129 -5.43 7.01 -2.53
C TRP A 129 -4.47 5.82 -2.42
N LYS A 130 -3.21 6.09 -2.06
CA LYS A 130 -2.20 5.04 -1.80
C LYS A 130 -2.15 4.74 -0.31
N THR A 131 -2.48 3.51 0.05
CA THR A 131 -2.51 3.02 1.45
C THR A 131 -1.11 2.89 2.04
N HIS A 132 -0.11 2.56 1.23
CA HIS A 132 1.26 2.29 1.64
C HIS A 132 2.18 3.54 1.57
N ARG A 133 1.62 4.75 1.42
CA ARG A 133 2.43 5.98 1.27
C ARG A 133 3.03 6.37 2.62
N VAL A 134 4.35 6.57 2.63
CA VAL A 134 5.08 7.16 3.78
C VAL A 134 5.88 8.35 3.28
N ARG A 135 5.81 9.47 4.01
CA ARG A 135 6.56 10.68 3.72
C ARG A 135 7.30 11.13 4.98
N GLU A 136 8.56 11.51 4.83
CA GLU A 136 9.31 12.14 5.92
C GLU A 136 8.79 13.58 6.08
N SER A 137 8.44 13.97 7.32
CA SER A 137 8.01 15.33 7.64
C SER A 137 9.19 16.04 8.28
N ASN A 138 9.66 17.13 7.67
CA ASN A 138 10.91 17.85 8.00
C ASN A 138 11.16 17.98 9.51
N ASN A 139 11.90 17.02 10.09
CA ASN A 139 12.24 16.91 11.51
C ASN A 139 11.07 16.76 12.51
N MET A 140 9.86 16.43 12.05
CA MET A 140 8.64 16.27 12.88
C MET A 140 8.00 14.90 12.70
N GLY A 141 8.82 13.85 12.60
CA GLY A 141 8.35 12.48 12.39
C GLY A 141 7.97 12.19 10.94
N LYS A 142 7.04 11.25 10.73
CA LYS A 142 6.67 10.74 9.41
C LYS A 142 5.17 10.69 9.26
N ASP A 143 4.72 10.87 8.03
CA ASP A 143 3.30 10.81 7.68
C ASP A 143 2.99 9.46 7.03
N TYR A 144 1.94 8.80 7.51
CA TYR A 144 1.59 7.44 7.15
C TYR A 144 0.22 7.35 6.50
N GLY A 145 0.13 6.48 5.49
CA GLY A 145 -1.12 5.96 5.01
C GLY A 145 -1.87 6.89 4.06
N ILE A 146 -3.12 6.52 3.81
CA ILE A 146 -4.00 7.19 2.85
C ILE A 146 -4.28 8.66 3.23
N PHE A 147 -4.29 8.97 4.53
CA PHE A 147 -4.53 10.29 5.09
C PHE A 147 -3.26 11.03 5.54
N GLN A 148 -2.07 10.44 5.33
CA GLN A 148 -0.79 11.02 5.76
C GLN A 148 -0.80 11.46 7.24
N ILE A 149 -1.18 10.55 8.13
CA ILE A 149 -1.27 10.77 9.58
C ILE A 149 0.14 10.78 10.18
N ASN A 150 0.47 11.82 10.93
CA ASN A 150 1.82 12.07 11.44
C ASN A 150 2.15 11.30 12.75
N SER A 151 3.33 10.66 12.81
CA SER A 151 3.79 9.88 13.97
C SER A 151 4.23 10.68 15.19
N ALA A 152 4.57 11.97 15.06
CA ALA A 152 4.93 12.76 16.24
C ALA A 152 3.74 12.91 17.20
N LYS A 153 2.50 12.86 16.68
CA LYS A 153 1.29 13.10 17.47
C LYS A 153 0.31 11.94 17.51
N TRP A 154 0.05 11.27 16.39
CA TRP A 154 -1.17 10.48 16.25
C TRP A 154 -0.98 8.97 16.37
N CYS A 155 0.12 8.43 15.86
CA CYS A 155 0.39 6.99 15.87
C CYS A 155 1.81 6.69 16.38
N ASP A 156 2.05 5.44 16.77
CA ASP A 156 3.36 4.98 17.22
C ASP A 156 4.16 4.29 16.09
N ASP A 157 5.32 4.85 15.73
CA ASP A 157 6.29 4.23 14.81
C ASP A 157 7.58 3.76 15.50
N GLY A 158 7.59 3.75 16.83
CA GLY A 158 8.75 3.40 17.65
C GLY A 158 9.78 4.52 17.79
N SER A 159 9.51 5.73 17.28
CA SER A 159 10.37 6.89 17.51
C SER A 159 10.18 7.47 18.92
N SER A 160 11.27 7.96 19.52
CA SER A 160 11.22 8.61 20.83
C SER A 160 10.50 9.94 20.74
N GLY A 161 9.49 10.16 21.60
CA GLY A 161 8.75 11.43 21.69
C GLY A 161 7.40 11.46 20.96
N GLY A 162 6.97 10.37 20.32
CA GLY A 162 5.62 10.26 19.76
C GLY A 162 4.53 10.19 20.84
N GLN A 163 3.41 10.87 20.64
CA GLN A 163 2.30 10.91 21.62
C GLN A 163 1.28 9.77 21.46
N ASN A 164 1.22 9.14 20.28
CA ASN A 164 0.28 8.07 19.94
C ASN A 164 -1.18 8.34 20.38
N GLN A 165 -1.73 9.52 20.07
CA GLN A 165 -3.06 9.91 20.53
C GLN A 165 -4.21 9.03 19.97
N CYS A 166 -3.99 8.30 18.89
CA CYS A 166 -4.95 7.34 18.35
C CYS A 166 -4.83 5.95 19.00
N GLY A 167 -3.74 5.65 19.72
CA GLY A 167 -3.50 4.33 20.30
C GLY A 167 -3.27 3.24 19.24
N VAL A 168 -2.65 3.58 18.10
CA VAL A 168 -2.43 2.66 16.98
C VAL A 168 -0.97 2.65 16.54
N LEU A 169 -0.50 1.53 16.01
CA LEU A 169 0.80 1.48 15.35
C LEU A 169 0.71 2.17 13.99
N CYS A 170 1.69 2.99 13.62
CA CYS A 170 1.71 3.65 12.31
C CYS A 170 1.78 2.65 11.15
N THR A 171 2.26 1.43 11.38
CA THR A 171 2.24 0.34 10.41
C THR A 171 0.83 -0.16 10.10
N ASP A 172 -0.12 -0.05 11.04
CA ASP A 172 -1.52 -0.43 10.80
C ASP A 172 -2.22 0.56 9.85
N LEU A 173 -1.73 1.80 9.80
CA LEU A 173 -2.22 2.83 8.86
C LEU A 173 -1.78 2.57 7.41
N LEU A 174 -0.86 1.64 7.18
CA LEU A 174 -0.36 1.26 5.86
C LEU A 174 -1.11 0.08 5.23
N LYS A 175 -2.06 -0.51 5.97
CA LYS A 175 -2.87 -1.64 5.52
C LYS A 175 -3.90 -1.22 4.47
N ASP A 176 -4.29 -2.17 3.64
CA ASP A 176 -5.38 -1.98 2.68
C ASP A 176 -6.76 -1.92 3.34
N ASP A 177 -6.90 -2.55 4.50
CA ASP A 177 -8.04 -2.33 5.39
C ASP A 177 -7.88 -0.96 6.07
N LEU A 178 -8.74 -0.02 5.67
CA LEU A 178 -8.67 1.37 6.13
C LEU A 178 -9.27 1.59 7.52
N LYS A 179 -9.76 0.55 8.21
CA LYS A 179 -10.44 0.69 9.51
C LYS A 179 -9.63 1.51 10.52
N ALA A 180 -8.38 1.14 10.78
CA ALA A 180 -7.51 1.87 11.71
C ALA A 180 -7.25 3.32 11.26
N SER A 181 -7.11 3.52 9.94
CA SER A 181 -6.91 4.85 9.36
C SER A 181 -8.11 5.76 9.55
N VAL A 182 -9.33 5.25 9.33
CA VAL A 182 -10.57 6.03 9.49
C VAL A 182 -10.89 6.25 10.96
N GLU A 183 -10.65 5.28 11.84
CA GLU A 183 -10.83 5.46 13.28
C GLU A 183 -9.92 6.56 13.83
N CYS A 184 -8.64 6.56 13.46
CA CYS A 184 -7.71 7.62 13.85
C CYS A 184 -8.09 8.98 13.22
N LEU A 185 -8.46 9.00 11.93
CA LEU A 185 -9.00 10.21 11.28
C LEU A 185 -10.17 10.81 12.07
N LYS A 186 -11.14 9.99 12.49
CA LYS A 186 -12.29 10.47 13.26
C LYS A 186 -11.89 11.13 14.58
N ILE A 187 -10.86 10.60 15.26
CA ILE A 187 -10.33 11.21 16.48
C ILE A 187 -9.74 12.59 16.17
N ILE A 188 -8.93 12.70 15.12
CA ILE A 188 -8.30 13.97 14.72
C ILE A 188 -9.35 15.01 14.34
N VAL A 189 -10.32 14.64 13.50
CA VAL A 189 -11.36 15.58 13.04
C VAL A 189 -12.23 16.06 14.21
N LYS A 190 -12.52 15.20 15.20
CA LYS A 190 -13.21 15.59 16.43
C LYS A 190 -12.41 16.58 17.28
N LYS A 191 -11.08 16.44 17.32
CA LYS A 191 -10.20 17.29 18.14
C LYS A 191 -9.83 18.61 17.46
N GLU A 192 -9.57 18.58 16.16
CA GLU A 192 -8.94 19.70 15.43
C GLU A 192 -9.73 20.17 14.21
N GLY A 193 -10.74 19.42 13.80
CA GLY A 193 -11.46 19.62 12.55
C GLY A 193 -10.68 19.14 11.33
N LEU A 194 -11.28 19.26 10.14
CA LEU A 194 -10.62 18.92 8.88
C LEU A 194 -9.53 19.92 8.47
N LYS A 195 -9.54 21.13 9.05
CA LYS A 195 -8.55 22.19 8.79
C LYS A 195 -7.13 21.83 9.28
N SER A 196 -6.98 20.77 10.07
CA SER A 196 -5.65 20.25 10.44
C SER A 196 -4.90 19.64 9.25
N TRP A 197 -5.61 19.34 8.15
CA TRP A 197 -5.01 19.01 6.87
C TRP A 197 -4.95 20.24 5.97
N ASP A 198 -3.76 20.85 5.85
CA ASP A 198 -3.51 21.99 4.96
C ASP A 198 -3.93 21.72 3.51
N THR A 199 -3.81 20.46 3.06
CA THR A 199 -4.23 20.06 1.71
C THR A 199 -5.75 20.04 1.56
N TRP A 200 -6.50 19.66 2.60
CA TRP A 200 -7.95 19.75 2.56
C TRP A 200 -8.38 21.22 2.53
N ASP A 201 -7.77 22.07 3.35
CA ASP A 201 -8.11 23.49 3.36
C ASP A 201 -7.82 24.16 2.00
N SER A 202 -6.67 23.88 1.40
CA SER A 202 -6.25 24.46 0.12
C SER A 202 -7.07 23.94 -1.08
N PHE A 203 -7.36 22.64 -1.12
CA PHE A 203 -7.87 21.97 -2.33
C PHE A 203 -9.30 21.44 -2.24
N CYS A 204 -9.91 21.42 -1.05
CA CYS A 204 -11.21 20.81 -0.82
C CYS A 204 -12.21 21.75 -0.16
N ASN A 205 -11.78 22.56 0.81
CA ASN A 205 -12.64 23.47 1.54
C ASN A 205 -13.38 24.45 0.59
N GLY A 206 -14.67 24.67 0.83
CA GLY A 206 -15.54 25.50 0.00
C GLY A 206 -15.84 24.99 -1.43
N ARG A 207 -15.31 23.83 -1.83
CA ARG A 207 -15.50 23.31 -3.20
C ARG A 207 -16.68 22.34 -3.31
N LYS A 208 -17.18 22.15 -4.53
CA LYS A 208 -18.28 21.21 -4.81
C LYS A 208 -17.82 19.76 -4.66
N MET A 209 -18.37 19.04 -3.69
CA MET A 209 -18.01 17.64 -3.41
C MET A 209 -18.57 16.62 -4.40
N LYS A 210 -19.55 16.99 -5.24
CA LYS A 210 -20.23 16.08 -6.19
C LYS A 210 -19.25 15.32 -7.11
N ARG A 211 -18.13 15.94 -7.53
CA ARG A 211 -17.15 15.29 -8.42
C ARG A 211 -16.48 14.05 -7.81
N TRP A 212 -16.35 14.01 -6.49
CA TRP A 212 -15.62 12.94 -5.79
C TRP A 212 -16.46 11.68 -5.66
N VAL A 213 -17.77 11.81 -5.65
CA VAL A 213 -18.73 10.70 -5.49
C VAL A 213 -19.48 10.33 -6.79
N LYS A 214 -19.35 11.13 -7.87
CA LYS A 214 -20.07 10.91 -9.13
C LYS A 214 -19.82 9.50 -9.69
N GLY A 215 -20.89 8.75 -9.98
CA GLY A 215 -20.79 7.41 -10.58
C GLY A 215 -20.18 6.34 -9.66
N CYS A 216 -20.25 6.55 -8.34
CA CYS A 216 -19.89 5.56 -7.33
C CYS A 216 -21.16 5.14 -6.59
N ASP A 217 -22.02 4.41 -7.30
CA ASP A 217 -23.22 3.77 -6.75
C ASP A 217 -22.82 2.53 -5.92
#